data_AF-A0AAX2RL10-F1
#
_entry.id   AF-A0AAX2RL10-F1
#
_cell.length_a   1.000
_cell.length_b   1.000
_cell.length_c   1.000
_cell.angle_alpha   90.00
_cell.angle_beta   90.00
_cell.angle_gamma   90.00
#
_symmetry.space_group_name_H-M   'P 1'
#
loop_
_entity.id
_entity.type
_entity.pdbx_description
1 polymer ?
#
loop_
_entity_poly.entity_id
_entity_poly.type
_entity_poly.pdbx_seq_one_letter_code
_entity_poly.pdbx_strand_id
1 'polypeptide(L)'
;MNTPSSHHGHEPPAVTHPRKARHRCAAVALAALTVVGVAHAETKPTTHYAINLTGDSGSEIPLSSEPYSWTTHDGKVLSQGVTDDKGRAAVARQAGETHYVLETVNTRWIYTVDNACWARRDAAFARCEKLTDAVNLIAQRMADDAHDEQAAAARRRDVALARYRAAAAANDDELVWLGPLPAEWSRDDVQKQLDDVYGKIKHELDNLGDADIDVSRFVCRSPDQIGPAPDQQAVIDYMSSLREPGSTTPAQWTALVEAARKGNWLARLQIFVALGSRPKDDLVSVYRRIQLMGWLQANHVGALYTYYLGELAATGYFEGPGPGATSPIPLYAAMHGSYAAMKRAGDSLMARDEPDVQAIGKRMHDCAVQMMPVLFAK
;
A
#
# COMPACT_ATOMS: atom_id res chain seq x y z
N MET A 1 -12.02 -1.82 -55.70
CA MET A 1 -10.65 -2.30 -55.99
C MET A 1 -10.27 -3.29 -54.90
N ASN A 2 -9.89 -4.49 -55.33
CA ASN A 2 -9.65 -5.67 -54.50
C ASN A 2 -8.22 -5.70 -53.93
N THR A 3 -8.07 -6.43 -52.81
CA THR A 3 -6.91 -7.21 -52.27
C THR A 3 -6.41 -6.83 -50.86
N PRO A 4 -5.93 -7.83 -50.07
CA PRO A 4 -6.36 -8.06 -48.69
C PRO A 4 -5.25 -7.92 -47.64
N SER A 5 -5.64 -7.80 -46.36
CA SER A 5 -4.73 -7.91 -45.21
C SER A 5 -4.65 -9.37 -44.73
N SER A 6 -3.42 -9.83 -44.58
CA SER A 6 -3.00 -11.15 -44.12
C SER A 6 -3.19 -11.34 -42.62
N HIS A 7 -3.85 -12.43 -42.25
CA HIS A 7 -3.83 -13.02 -40.92
C HIS A 7 -2.48 -13.71 -40.68
N HIS A 8 -1.77 -13.33 -39.61
CA HIS A 8 -0.78 -14.19 -38.98
C HIS A 8 -1.20 -14.47 -37.54
N GLY A 9 -1.64 -15.70 -37.31
CA GLY A 9 -1.81 -16.28 -35.99
C GLY A 9 -0.47 -16.69 -35.39
N HIS A 10 -0.33 -16.52 -34.08
CA HIS A 10 0.69 -17.15 -33.27
C HIS A 10 -0.01 -17.99 -32.21
N GLU A 11 -0.01 -19.31 -32.44
CA GLU A 11 -0.25 -20.32 -31.43
C GLU A 11 1.00 -20.44 -30.51
N PRO A 12 0.81 -20.69 -29.20
CA PRO A 12 1.89 -20.98 -28.27
C PRO A 12 2.29 -22.47 -28.34
N PRO A 13 3.59 -22.83 -28.19
CA PRO A 13 3.98 -24.23 -28.21
C PRO A 13 3.75 -24.93 -26.87
N ALA A 14 3.45 -26.22 -27.03
CA ALA A 14 2.93 -27.15 -26.05
C ALA A 14 3.92 -27.61 -24.97
N VAL A 15 3.31 -27.89 -23.81
CA VAL A 15 3.85 -28.60 -22.65
C VAL A 15 4.33 -30.00 -23.04
N THR A 16 5.57 -30.33 -22.71
CA THR A 16 6.15 -31.66 -22.87
C THR A 16 6.21 -32.39 -21.53
N HIS A 17 5.43 -33.47 -21.38
CA HIS A 17 5.59 -34.47 -20.33
C HIS A 17 6.49 -35.61 -20.81
N PRO A 18 7.50 -36.07 -20.04
CA PRO A 18 8.16 -37.32 -20.32
C PRO A 18 7.61 -38.47 -19.46
N ARG A 19 6.98 -39.39 -20.19
CA ARG A 19 7.22 -40.84 -20.21
C ARG A 19 7.17 -41.67 -18.92
N LYS A 20 6.07 -42.44 -18.88
CA LYS A 20 5.99 -43.82 -18.36
C LYS A 20 7.19 -44.67 -18.79
N ALA A 21 7.87 -45.28 -17.82
CA ALA A 21 8.72 -46.45 -18.02
C ALA A 21 8.02 -47.68 -17.40
N ARG A 22 7.72 -48.65 -18.27
CA ARG A 22 7.29 -50.01 -17.92
C ARG A 22 8.53 -50.84 -17.59
N HIS A 23 8.55 -51.54 -16.45
CA HIS A 23 9.28 -52.80 -16.28
C HIS A 23 8.45 -53.69 -15.35
N ARG A 24 7.75 -54.68 -15.91
CA ARG A 24 8.15 -56.09 -16.08
C ARG A 24 8.23 -56.85 -14.75
N CYS A 25 7.28 -57.77 -14.64
CA CYS A 25 7.20 -58.85 -13.67
C CYS A 25 8.53 -59.59 -13.52
N ALA A 26 8.92 -59.85 -12.28
CA ALA A 26 9.70 -61.02 -11.91
C ALA A 26 9.02 -61.66 -10.70
N ALA A 27 8.43 -62.84 -10.92
CA ALA A 27 8.04 -63.74 -9.85
C ALA A 27 9.29 -64.49 -9.40
N VAL A 28 9.58 -64.47 -8.09
CA VAL A 28 10.52 -65.40 -7.45
C VAL A 28 9.92 -65.87 -6.13
N ALA A 29 10.09 -67.16 -5.91
CA ALA A 29 9.40 -68.09 -5.03
C ALA A 29 9.39 -67.76 -3.52
N LEU A 30 8.34 -68.26 -2.87
CA LEU A 30 8.26 -68.50 -1.43
C LEU A 30 9.43 -69.36 -0.94
N ALA A 31 10.07 -68.93 0.14
CA ALA A 31 10.71 -69.81 1.10
C ALA A 31 10.15 -69.49 2.48
N ALA A 32 9.43 -70.46 3.05
CA ALA A 32 8.99 -70.44 4.43
C ALA A 32 10.17 -70.88 5.32
N LEU A 33 10.58 -70.04 6.25
CA LEU A 33 11.37 -70.44 7.41
C LEU A 33 10.83 -69.75 8.67
N THR A 34 10.94 -70.52 9.74
CA THR A 34 10.25 -70.47 11.02
C THR A 34 10.48 -69.23 11.89
N VAL A 35 9.44 -68.95 12.68
CA VAL A 35 9.30 -67.89 13.68
C VAL A 35 10.38 -67.96 14.77
N VAL A 36 11.10 -66.84 14.94
CA VAL A 36 11.61 -66.38 16.24
C VAL A 36 11.05 -64.97 16.41
N GLY A 37 10.36 -64.72 17.51
CA GLY A 37 9.55 -63.53 17.73
C GLY A 37 10.37 -62.24 17.68
N VAL A 38 10.25 -61.51 16.56
CA VAL A 38 10.62 -60.11 16.43
C VAL A 38 9.31 -59.33 16.37
N ALA A 39 9.18 -58.30 17.20
CA ALA A 39 8.06 -57.37 17.16
C ALA A 39 7.87 -56.90 15.70
N HIS A 40 6.72 -57.23 15.12
CA HIS A 40 6.43 -56.86 13.74
C HIS A 40 6.45 -55.32 13.67
N ALA A 41 7.21 -54.77 12.73
CA ALA A 41 7.01 -53.40 12.32
C ALA A 41 5.60 -53.31 11.73
N GLU A 42 4.67 -52.70 12.44
CA GLU A 42 3.36 -52.39 11.87
C GLU A 42 3.55 -51.31 10.82
N THR A 43 3.62 -51.74 9.56
CA THR A 43 3.84 -50.88 8.38
C THR A 43 2.59 -50.12 7.95
N LYS A 44 1.46 -50.32 8.65
CA LYS A 44 0.21 -49.58 8.41
C LYS A 44 -0.22 -48.87 9.70
N PRO A 45 -0.68 -47.61 9.61
CA PRO A 45 -1.29 -46.91 10.74
C PRO A 45 -2.48 -47.72 11.26
N THR A 46 -2.55 -47.90 12.57
CA THR A 46 -3.67 -48.54 13.24
C THR A 46 -4.27 -47.58 14.25
N THR A 47 -5.58 -47.67 14.47
CA THR A 47 -6.26 -46.84 15.48
C THR A 47 -5.85 -47.20 16.91
N HIS A 48 -5.12 -48.30 17.10
CA HIS A 48 -4.51 -48.70 18.37
C HIS A 48 -3.35 -47.78 18.79
N TYR A 49 -2.70 -47.13 17.83
CA TYR A 49 -1.65 -46.14 18.06
C TYR A 49 -2.09 -44.84 17.41
N ALA A 50 -2.92 -44.09 18.13
CA ALA A 50 -3.43 -42.80 17.68
C ALA A 50 -3.30 -41.77 18.80
N ILE A 51 -3.00 -40.54 18.40
CA ILE A 51 -3.02 -39.38 19.28
C ILE A 51 -4.31 -38.63 19.06
N ASN A 52 -4.97 -38.22 20.15
CA ASN A 52 -6.15 -37.39 20.09
C ASN A 52 -5.72 -35.93 19.90
N LEU A 53 -6.09 -35.34 18.77
CA LEU A 53 -5.91 -33.93 18.53
C LEU A 53 -7.14 -33.18 19.03
N THR A 54 -6.91 -32.27 19.95
CA THR A 54 -7.90 -31.29 20.40
C THR A 54 -7.49 -29.91 19.88
N GLY A 55 -8.42 -28.96 19.88
CA GLY A 55 -8.07 -27.55 19.62
C GLY A 55 -7.07 -27.00 20.64
N ASP A 56 -6.88 -25.67 20.65
CA ASP A 56 -5.95 -24.96 21.55
C ASP A 56 -5.89 -25.57 22.96
N SER A 57 -4.68 -25.56 23.53
CA SER A 57 -4.35 -26.20 24.81
C SER A 57 -5.39 -25.86 25.90
N GLY A 58 -6.28 -26.82 26.20
CA GLY A 58 -7.36 -26.66 27.19
C GLY A 58 -8.78 -26.82 26.64
N SER A 59 -8.97 -26.87 25.32
CA SER A 59 -10.27 -27.25 24.74
C SER A 59 -10.44 -28.77 24.73
N GLU A 60 -11.60 -29.28 25.16
CA GLU A 60 -11.97 -30.69 25.02
C GLU A 60 -12.56 -31.01 23.63
N ILE A 61 -12.56 -30.02 22.72
CA ILE A 61 -13.16 -30.15 21.38
C ILE A 61 -12.17 -30.90 20.48
N PRO A 62 -12.54 -32.09 19.96
CA PRO A 62 -11.67 -32.82 19.04
C PRO A 62 -11.53 -32.09 17.71
N LEU A 63 -10.31 -32.06 17.17
CA LEU A 63 -10.05 -31.60 15.80
C LEU A 63 -10.47 -32.70 14.83
N SER A 64 -11.77 -32.81 14.56
CA SER A 64 -12.33 -33.80 13.64
C SER A 64 -12.20 -33.37 12.18
N SER A 65 -12.04 -34.32 11.26
CA SER A 65 -11.91 -34.06 9.82
C SER A 65 -10.69 -33.21 9.43
N GLU A 66 -9.66 -33.17 10.28
CA GLU A 66 -8.43 -32.43 10.05
C GLU A 66 -7.43 -33.31 9.28
N PRO A 67 -6.97 -32.88 8.09
CA PRO A 67 -5.91 -33.57 7.38
C PRO A 67 -4.60 -33.56 8.18
N TYR A 68 -3.89 -34.68 8.21
CA TYR A 68 -2.62 -34.79 8.90
C TYR A 68 -1.59 -35.66 8.18
N SER A 69 -0.32 -35.43 8.50
CA SER A 69 0.83 -36.24 8.07
C SER A 69 1.73 -36.54 9.25
N TRP A 70 2.13 -37.80 9.39
CA TRP A 70 3.20 -38.23 10.27
C TRP A 70 4.49 -38.39 9.47
N THR A 71 5.55 -37.75 9.95
CA THR A 71 6.91 -37.94 9.46
C THR A 71 7.82 -38.33 10.63
N THR A 72 8.92 -38.99 10.31
CA THR A 72 10.11 -39.05 11.17
C THR A 72 10.74 -37.66 11.29
N HIS A 73 11.68 -37.49 12.22
CA HIS A 73 12.42 -36.23 12.36
C HIS A 73 13.24 -35.86 11.11
N ASP A 74 13.73 -36.83 10.33
CA ASP A 74 14.46 -36.60 9.07
C ASP A 74 13.53 -36.36 7.85
N GLY A 75 12.21 -36.28 8.06
CA GLY A 75 11.22 -35.93 7.04
C GLY A 75 10.68 -37.10 6.21
N LYS A 76 11.03 -38.35 6.53
CA LYS A 76 10.41 -39.53 5.91
C LYS A 76 8.94 -39.62 6.33
N VAL A 77 8.04 -39.54 5.34
CA VAL A 77 6.60 -39.73 5.55
C VAL A 77 6.31 -41.16 5.97
N LEU A 78 5.64 -41.30 7.12
CA LEU A 78 5.20 -42.57 7.68
C LEU A 78 3.75 -42.85 7.30
N SER A 79 2.90 -41.82 7.39
CA SER A 79 1.47 -41.94 7.06
C SER A 79 0.81 -40.60 6.87
N GLN A 80 -0.26 -40.58 6.09
CA GLN A 80 -1.13 -39.41 5.92
C GLN A 80 -2.58 -39.86 6.10
N GLY A 81 -3.42 -38.97 6.61
CA GLY A 81 -4.81 -39.28 6.90
C GLY A 81 -5.64 -38.05 7.19
N VAL A 82 -6.87 -38.30 7.63
CA VAL A 82 -7.79 -37.29 8.14
C VAL A 82 -8.26 -37.80 9.50
N THR A 83 -8.26 -36.94 10.50
CA THR A 83 -8.72 -37.32 11.84
C THR A 83 -10.20 -37.71 11.84
N ASP A 84 -10.55 -38.67 12.69
CA ASP A 84 -11.94 -39.09 12.85
C ASP A 84 -12.77 -38.11 13.69
N ASP A 85 -14.03 -38.47 13.97
CA ASP A 85 -14.96 -37.70 14.80
C ASP A 85 -14.46 -37.43 16.23
N LYS A 86 -13.44 -38.18 16.68
CA LYS A 86 -12.78 -38.03 17.98
C LYS A 86 -11.40 -37.38 17.87
N GLY A 87 -11.05 -36.84 16.71
CA GLY A 87 -9.77 -36.16 16.48
C GLY A 87 -8.57 -37.11 16.45
N ARG A 88 -8.76 -38.41 16.22
CA ARG A 88 -7.66 -39.39 16.28
C ARG A 88 -6.79 -39.34 15.04
N ALA A 89 -5.50 -39.10 15.23
CA ALA A 89 -4.45 -39.22 14.22
C ALA A 89 -3.64 -40.50 14.44
N ALA A 90 -3.90 -41.53 13.63
CA ALA A 90 -3.18 -42.81 13.70
C ALA A 90 -1.74 -42.70 13.17
N VAL A 91 -0.79 -43.30 13.88
CA VAL A 91 0.64 -43.33 13.57
C VAL A 91 1.13 -44.76 13.35
N ALA A 92 2.08 -44.94 12.43
CA ALA A 92 2.76 -46.21 12.21
C ALA A 92 4.12 -46.21 12.90
N ARG A 93 4.48 -47.34 13.54
CA ARG A 93 5.79 -47.50 14.16
C ARG A 93 6.88 -47.58 13.09
N GLN A 94 7.91 -46.77 13.22
CA GLN A 94 9.13 -46.89 12.42
C GLN A 94 10.26 -47.48 13.28
N ALA A 95 10.86 -48.57 12.81
CA ALA A 95 11.94 -49.23 13.54
C ALA A 95 13.14 -48.29 13.71
N GLY A 96 13.64 -48.18 14.95
CA GLY A 96 14.75 -47.30 15.31
C GLY A 96 14.39 -45.83 15.50
N GLU A 97 13.15 -45.42 15.18
CA GLU A 97 12.71 -44.02 15.34
C GLU A 97 12.03 -43.82 16.69
N THR A 98 12.38 -42.72 17.34
CA THR A 98 11.80 -42.26 18.61
C THR A 98 11.22 -40.85 18.51
N HIS A 99 11.51 -40.10 17.45
CA HIS A 99 11.03 -38.74 17.21
C HIS A 99 10.07 -38.73 16.03
N TYR A 100 8.83 -38.32 16.31
CA TYR A 100 7.75 -38.33 15.35
C TYR A 100 7.19 -36.91 15.24
N VAL A 101 6.99 -36.45 14.02
CA VAL A 101 6.40 -35.14 13.74
C VAL A 101 5.02 -35.37 13.15
N LEU A 102 4.01 -34.80 13.81
CA LEU A 102 2.65 -34.74 13.31
C LEU A 102 2.40 -33.33 12.80
N GLU A 103 2.02 -33.21 11.54
CA GLU A 103 1.67 -31.94 10.93
C GLU A 103 0.22 -31.97 10.46
N THR A 104 -0.54 -30.96 10.82
CA THR A 104 -1.85 -30.64 10.24
C THR A 104 -1.76 -29.34 9.45
N VAL A 105 -2.90 -28.81 8.98
CA VAL A 105 -2.92 -27.53 8.25
C VAL A 105 -2.38 -26.39 9.12
N ASN A 106 -2.64 -26.44 10.42
CA ASN A 106 -2.41 -25.30 11.32
C ASN A 106 -1.29 -25.52 12.33
N THR A 107 -0.88 -26.76 12.60
CA THR A 107 0.04 -27.05 13.70
C THR A 107 0.97 -28.20 13.39
N ARG A 108 2.22 -28.07 13.82
CA ARG A 108 3.22 -29.11 13.82
C ARG A 108 3.53 -29.50 15.26
N TRP A 109 3.20 -30.71 15.66
CA TRP A 109 3.55 -31.28 16.95
C TRP A 109 4.75 -32.21 16.80
N ILE A 110 5.69 -32.11 17.74
CA ILE A 110 6.89 -32.93 17.81
C ILE A 110 6.77 -33.83 19.03
N TYR A 111 6.73 -35.13 18.79
CA TYR A 111 6.57 -36.15 19.82
C TYR A 111 7.84 -36.98 19.97
N THR A 112 8.11 -37.37 21.21
CA THR A 112 9.02 -38.48 21.53
C THR A 112 8.18 -39.71 21.93
N VAL A 113 8.33 -40.81 21.18
CA VAL A 113 7.65 -42.08 21.42
C VAL A 113 8.69 -43.18 21.67
N ASP A 114 8.93 -43.48 22.94
CA ASP A 114 9.87 -44.53 23.33
C ASP A 114 9.42 -45.92 22.81
N ASN A 115 10.38 -46.79 22.53
CA ASN A 115 10.11 -48.14 22.03
C ASN A 115 9.13 -48.94 22.93
N ALA A 116 9.16 -48.69 24.25
CA ALA A 116 8.27 -49.33 25.22
C ALA A 116 6.81 -48.87 25.10
N CYS A 117 6.54 -47.68 24.55
CA CYS A 117 5.18 -47.16 24.38
C CYS A 117 4.38 -47.97 23.36
N TRP A 118 5.03 -48.50 22.32
CA TRP A 118 4.39 -49.34 21.31
C TRP A 118 3.85 -50.69 21.83
N ALA A 119 4.24 -51.11 23.04
CA ALA A 119 3.63 -52.27 23.69
C ALA A 119 2.27 -51.94 24.33
N ARG A 120 1.93 -50.65 24.45
CA ARG A 120 0.68 -50.14 25.02
C ARG A 120 -0.28 -49.81 23.87
N ARG A 121 -1.58 -49.96 24.10
CA ARG A 121 -2.62 -49.69 23.10
C ARG A 121 -3.57 -48.59 23.54
N ASP A 122 -4.23 -47.99 22.57
CA ASP A 122 -5.32 -47.03 22.73
C ASP A 122 -4.93 -45.91 23.70
N ALA A 123 -5.75 -45.61 24.71
CA ALA A 123 -5.47 -44.55 25.68
C ALA A 123 -4.19 -44.77 26.51
N ALA A 124 -3.68 -46.01 26.62
CA ALA A 124 -2.42 -46.27 27.31
C ALA A 124 -1.19 -45.99 26.43
N PHE A 125 -1.35 -46.08 25.10
CA PHE A 125 -0.38 -45.56 24.15
C PHE A 125 -0.32 -44.05 24.30
N ALA A 126 -1.48 -43.37 24.16
CA ALA A 126 -1.63 -41.90 24.19
C ALA A 126 -1.20 -41.18 25.49
N ARG A 127 -0.90 -41.95 26.55
CA ARG A 127 -0.35 -41.44 27.82
C ARG A 127 1.14 -41.68 27.98
N CYS A 128 1.75 -42.38 27.02
CA CYS A 128 3.14 -42.82 27.08
C CYS A 128 4.05 -41.96 26.23
N GLU A 129 3.56 -41.50 25.07
CA GLU A 129 4.25 -40.50 24.27
C GLU A 129 4.35 -39.19 25.01
N LYS A 130 5.34 -38.40 24.60
CA LYS A 130 5.59 -37.07 25.15
C LYS A 130 5.54 -36.08 24.02
N LEU A 131 4.65 -35.10 24.12
CA LEU A 131 4.73 -33.90 23.31
C LEU A 131 5.94 -33.10 23.78
N THR A 132 6.92 -32.94 22.89
CA THR A 132 8.16 -32.22 23.16
C THR A 132 8.05 -30.76 22.75
N ASP A 133 7.38 -30.48 21.63
CA ASP A 133 7.16 -29.12 21.13
C ASP A 133 5.92 -29.05 20.23
N ALA A 134 5.32 -27.87 20.10
CA ALA A 134 4.20 -27.60 19.20
C ALA A 134 4.34 -26.22 18.55
N VAL A 135 4.42 -26.21 17.22
CA VAL A 135 4.55 -25.00 16.41
C VAL A 135 3.23 -24.70 15.73
N ASN A 136 2.63 -23.55 16.03
CA ASN A 136 1.50 -23.03 15.27
C ASN A 136 2.02 -22.49 13.92
N LEU A 137 1.71 -23.20 12.84
CA LEU A 137 2.21 -22.90 11.50
C LEU A 137 1.62 -21.60 10.93
N ILE A 138 0.40 -21.22 11.36
CA ILE A 138 -0.21 -19.95 10.98
C ILE A 138 0.53 -18.79 11.64
N ALA A 139 0.78 -18.88 12.95
CA ALA A 139 1.51 -17.86 13.68
C ALA A 139 2.96 -17.72 13.18
N GLN A 140 3.62 -18.85 12.89
CA GLN A 140 4.95 -18.85 12.28
C GLN A 140 4.95 -18.17 10.92
N ARG A 141 4.04 -18.55 10.02
CA ARG A 141 3.93 -17.93 8.70
C ARG A 141 3.67 -16.43 8.78
N MET A 142 2.80 -15.98 9.69
CA MET A 142 2.56 -14.56 9.90
C MET A 142 3.82 -13.81 10.37
N ALA A 143 4.62 -14.42 11.25
CA ALA A 143 5.88 -13.83 11.70
C ALA A 143 6.93 -13.77 10.57
N ASP A 144 7.03 -14.83 9.78
CA ASP A 144 7.92 -14.89 8.61
C ASP A 144 7.52 -13.85 7.55
N ASP A 145 6.22 -13.77 7.22
CA ASP A 145 5.67 -12.78 6.28
C ASP A 145 5.94 -11.35 6.79
N ALA A 146 5.77 -11.09 8.09
CA ALA A 146 6.06 -9.78 8.70
C ALA A 146 7.55 -9.43 8.66
N HIS A 147 8.43 -10.41 8.91
CA HIS A 147 9.87 -10.23 8.81
C HIS A 147 10.30 -9.93 7.36
N ASP A 148 9.74 -10.66 6.38
CA ASP A 148 10.01 -10.45 4.97
C ASP A 148 9.50 -9.09 4.49
N GLU A 149 8.32 -8.66 4.95
CA GLU A 149 7.78 -7.33 4.67
C GLU A 149 8.68 -6.23 5.26
N GLN A 150 9.15 -6.40 6.50
CA GLN A 150 10.07 -5.47 7.15
C GLN A 150 11.41 -5.38 6.39
N ALA A 151 11.98 -6.52 5.99
CA ALA A 151 13.20 -6.56 5.20
C ALA A 151 13.01 -5.92 3.82
N ALA A 152 11.86 -6.13 3.17
CA ALA A 152 11.53 -5.48 1.91
C ALA A 152 11.36 -3.96 2.08
N ALA A 153 10.73 -3.50 3.17
CA ALA A 153 10.59 -2.08 3.49
C ALA A 153 11.95 -1.41 3.74
N ALA A 154 12.87 -2.08 4.45
CA ALA A 154 14.23 -1.60 4.65
C ALA A 154 14.98 -1.44 3.32
N ARG A 155 14.91 -2.46 2.44
CA ARG A 155 15.51 -2.38 1.09
C ARG A 155 14.93 -1.24 0.26
N ARG A 156 13.61 -1.04 0.26
CA ARG A 156 12.98 0.10 -0.44
C ARG A 156 13.49 1.43 0.08
N ARG A 157 13.60 1.59 1.40
CA ARG A 157 14.15 2.78 2.04
C ARG A 157 15.60 3.05 1.62
N ASP A 158 16.46 2.02 1.61
CA ASP A 158 17.87 2.18 1.25
C ASP A 158 18.03 2.58 -0.22
N VAL A 159 17.24 1.99 -1.12
CA VAL A 159 17.19 2.37 -2.55
C VAL A 159 16.74 3.83 -2.71
N ALA A 160 15.69 4.24 -1.99
CA ALA A 160 15.19 5.61 -2.01
C ALA A 160 16.25 6.62 -1.53
N LEU A 161 16.96 6.31 -0.43
CA LEU A 161 18.05 7.14 0.09
C LEU A 161 19.22 7.22 -0.89
N ALA A 162 19.61 6.10 -1.51
CA ALA A 162 20.67 6.09 -2.51
C ALA A 162 20.31 6.95 -3.73
N ARG A 163 19.07 6.85 -4.22
CA ARG A 163 18.56 7.69 -5.31
C ARG A 163 18.57 9.17 -4.94
N TYR A 164 18.13 9.51 -3.72
CA TYR A 164 18.18 10.88 -3.22
C TYR A 164 19.60 11.43 -3.20
N ARG A 165 20.55 10.70 -2.60
CA ARG A 165 21.96 11.12 -2.54
C ARG A 165 22.56 11.30 -3.93
N ALA A 166 22.25 10.41 -4.87
CA ALA A 166 22.71 10.53 -6.24
C ALA A 166 22.18 11.82 -6.90
N ALA A 167 20.88 12.11 -6.75
CA ALA A 167 20.27 13.33 -7.27
C ALA A 167 20.86 14.60 -6.61
N ALA A 168 21.04 14.57 -5.27
CA ALA A 168 21.62 15.69 -4.53
C ALA A 168 23.08 15.95 -4.92
N ALA A 169 23.89 14.89 -5.08
CA ALA A 169 25.29 15.01 -5.47
C ALA A 169 25.47 15.45 -6.93
N ALA A 170 24.65 14.93 -7.84
CA ALA A 170 24.66 15.35 -9.24
C ALA A 170 24.05 16.75 -9.43
N ASN A 171 23.23 17.21 -8.46
CA ASN A 171 22.38 18.38 -8.60
C ASN A 171 21.58 18.30 -9.91
N ASP A 172 21.03 17.13 -10.18
CA ASP A 172 20.43 16.75 -11.46
C ASP A 172 19.03 16.18 -11.21
N ASP A 173 18.06 17.10 -11.17
CA ASP A 173 16.63 16.79 -11.16
C ASP A 173 15.86 17.89 -11.90
N GLU A 174 14.63 17.56 -12.31
CA GLU A 174 13.77 18.44 -13.12
C GLU A 174 13.43 19.76 -12.42
N LEU A 175 13.55 19.83 -11.09
CA LEU A 175 13.22 21.00 -10.27
C LEU A 175 14.46 21.61 -9.59
N VAL A 176 15.66 21.34 -10.11
CA VAL A 176 16.93 21.88 -9.58
C VAL A 176 16.97 23.40 -9.48
N TRP A 177 16.20 24.09 -10.32
CA TRP A 177 16.06 25.55 -10.30
C TRP A 177 15.40 26.09 -9.02
N LEU A 178 14.80 25.24 -8.17
CA LEU A 178 14.33 25.60 -6.83
C LEU A 178 15.46 25.72 -5.79
N GLY A 179 16.69 25.38 -6.18
CA GLY A 179 17.88 25.40 -5.33
C GLY A 179 18.45 23.99 -5.08
N PRO A 180 19.60 23.90 -4.39
CA PRO A 180 20.24 22.61 -4.13
C PRO A 180 19.43 21.76 -3.16
N LEU A 181 19.53 20.43 -3.31
CA LEU A 181 19.09 19.48 -2.30
C LEU A 181 20.15 19.38 -1.19
N PRO A 182 19.76 19.16 0.07
CA PRO A 182 20.67 18.68 1.11
C PRO A 182 21.42 17.43 0.65
N ALA A 183 22.70 17.33 0.99
CA ALA A 183 23.51 16.17 0.62
C ALA A 183 22.98 14.86 1.24
N GLU A 184 22.37 14.96 2.42
CA GLU A 184 21.78 13.83 3.14
C GLU A 184 20.28 14.07 3.38
N TRP A 185 19.51 13.00 3.25
CA TRP A 185 18.09 13.02 3.59
C TRP A 185 17.91 12.89 5.10
N SER A 186 17.11 13.77 5.68
CA SER A 186 16.73 13.75 7.10
C SER A 186 15.24 13.94 7.24
N ARG A 187 14.57 12.99 7.90
CA ARG A 187 13.14 13.12 8.21
C ARG A 187 12.90 14.32 9.12
N ASP A 188 13.79 14.57 10.08
CA ASP A 188 13.64 15.64 11.05
C ASP A 188 13.78 17.02 10.39
N ASP A 189 14.72 17.17 9.45
CA ASP A 189 14.87 18.42 8.71
C ASP A 189 13.68 18.69 7.78
N VAL A 190 13.19 17.64 7.11
CA VAL A 190 12.00 17.70 6.26
C VAL A 190 10.77 18.06 7.09
N GLN A 191 10.58 17.43 8.25
CA GLN A 191 9.49 17.74 9.16
C GLN A 191 9.58 19.17 9.68
N LYS A 192 10.77 19.61 10.09
CA LYS A 192 11.00 20.99 10.55
C LYS A 192 10.65 22.01 9.47
N GLN A 193 11.08 21.81 8.22
CA GLN A 193 10.74 22.72 7.13
C GLN A 193 9.23 22.77 6.87
N LEU A 194 8.56 21.62 6.94
CA LEU A 194 7.12 21.54 6.80
C LEU A 194 6.40 22.28 7.95
N ASP A 195 6.83 22.06 9.18
CA ASP A 195 6.30 22.72 10.38
C ASP A 195 6.53 24.24 10.32
N ASP A 196 7.68 24.69 9.82
CA ASP A 196 7.97 26.12 9.63
C ASP A 196 6.99 26.76 8.63
N VAL A 197 6.68 26.07 7.51
CA VAL A 197 5.72 26.57 6.52
C VAL A 197 4.29 26.54 7.08
N TYR A 198 3.89 25.44 7.72
CA TYR A 198 2.57 25.36 8.36
C TYR A 198 2.41 26.37 9.48
N GLY A 199 3.45 26.64 10.27
CA GLY A 199 3.46 27.66 11.30
C GLY A 199 3.21 29.06 10.73
N LYS A 200 3.80 29.37 9.57
CA LYS A 200 3.53 30.64 8.85
C LYS A 200 2.10 30.72 8.32
N ILE A 201 1.60 29.65 7.68
CA ILE A 201 0.21 29.59 7.22
C ILE A 201 -0.74 29.76 8.40
N LYS A 202 -0.53 29.03 9.49
CA LYS A 202 -1.32 29.16 10.71
C LYS A 202 -1.28 30.58 11.26
N HIS A 203 -0.10 31.19 11.33
CA HIS A 203 0.05 32.56 11.80
C HIS A 203 -0.72 33.56 10.92
N GLU A 204 -0.66 33.44 9.60
CA GLU A 204 -1.44 34.27 8.68
C GLU A 204 -2.95 34.09 8.91
N LEU A 205 -3.40 32.84 9.07
CA LEU A 205 -4.81 32.51 9.29
C LEU A 205 -5.35 33.00 10.65
N ASP A 206 -4.54 32.87 11.71
CA ASP A 206 -4.89 33.34 13.07
C ASP A 206 -4.96 34.88 13.14
N ASN A 207 -4.35 35.59 12.19
CA ASN A 207 -4.34 37.05 12.11
C ASN A 207 -5.17 37.61 10.95
N LEU A 208 -6.07 36.82 10.34
CA LEU A 208 -6.99 37.32 9.33
C LEU A 208 -7.95 38.35 9.94
N GLY A 209 -7.96 39.55 9.36
CA GLY A 209 -8.96 40.57 9.68
C GLY A 209 -10.20 40.45 8.79
N ASP A 210 -11.28 41.11 9.20
CA ASP A 210 -12.54 41.17 8.42
C ASP A 210 -12.29 41.68 6.99
N ALA A 211 -11.34 42.60 6.83
CA ALA A 211 -10.97 43.20 5.55
C ALA A 211 -10.37 42.20 4.55
N ASP A 212 -9.76 41.10 5.02
CA ASP A 212 -9.10 40.09 4.19
C ASP A 212 -10.10 39.11 3.56
N ILE A 213 -11.31 39.03 4.13
CA ILE A 213 -12.39 38.15 3.70
C ILE A 213 -13.67 38.92 3.32
N ASP A 214 -13.60 40.26 3.26
CA ASP A 214 -14.68 41.12 2.81
C ASP A 214 -14.95 40.94 1.31
N VAL A 215 -15.90 40.08 1.00
CA VAL A 215 -16.31 39.72 -0.36
C VAL A 215 -16.85 40.92 -1.16
N SER A 216 -17.27 42.00 -0.50
CA SER A 216 -17.72 43.22 -1.21
C SER A 216 -16.57 43.86 -2.00
N ARG A 217 -15.32 43.64 -1.55
CA ARG A 217 -14.09 44.12 -2.18
C ARG A 217 -13.55 43.20 -3.26
N PHE A 218 -14.28 42.13 -3.61
CA PHE A 218 -13.84 41.18 -4.63
C PHE A 218 -13.65 41.87 -5.99
N VAL A 219 -12.48 41.63 -6.59
CA VAL A 219 -12.15 42.05 -7.95
C VAL A 219 -11.70 40.83 -8.74
N CYS A 220 -12.34 40.61 -9.89
CA CYS A 220 -11.92 39.55 -10.80
C CYS A 220 -10.54 39.87 -11.38
N ARG A 221 -9.62 38.91 -11.28
CA ARG A 221 -8.23 39.04 -11.77
C ARG A 221 -7.88 37.87 -12.69
N SER A 222 -7.26 38.17 -13.83
CA SER A 222 -6.61 37.18 -14.68
C SER A 222 -5.35 36.63 -14.01
N PRO A 223 -4.80 35.48 -14.47
CA PRO A 223 -3.61 34.89 -13.87
C PRO A 223 -2.43 35.86 -13.75
N ASP A 224 -2.18 36.67 -14.78
CA ASP A 224 -1.11 37.68 -14.83
C ASP A 224 -1.35 38.89 -13.91
N GLN A 225 -2.61 39.15 -13.53
CA GLN A 225 -2.97 40.17 -12.55
C GLN A 225 -2.86 39.67 -11.10
N ILE A 226 -2.83 38.35 -10.88
CA ILE A 226 -2.59 37.74 -9.57
C ILE A 226 -1.09 37.63 -9.30
N GLY A 227 -0.32 37.21 -10.31
CA GLY A 227 1.14 37.09 -10.22
C GLY A 227 1.75 36.77 -11.58
N PRO A 228 3.08 36.60 -11.68
CA PRO A 228 3.73 36.29 -12.95
C PRO A 228 3.15 35.01 -13.58
N ALA A 229 2.72 35.09 -14.83
CA ALA A 229 2.12 33.98 -15.58
C ALA A 229 2.74 33.76 -16.98
N PRO A 230 4.09 33.70 -17.11
CA PRO A 230 4.72 33.38 -18.39
C PRO A 230 4.33 31.98 -18.87
N ASP A 231 4.27 31.77 -20.18
CA ASP A 231 3.93 30.48 -20.79
C ASP A 231 2.62 29.86 -20.27
N GLN A 232 1.60 30.69 -20.00
CA GLN A 232 0.32 30.23 -19.43
C GLN A 232 -0.36 29.12 -20.24
N GLN A 233 -0.13 29.04 -21.56
CA GLN A 233 -0.67 27.96 -22.38
C GLN A 233 -0.17 26.58 -21.94
N ALA A 234 1.09 26.45 -21.51
CA ALA A 234 1.63 25.18 -21.01
C ALA A 234 0.88 24.69 -19.75
N VAL A 235 0.46 25.62 -18.90
CA VAL A 235 -0.38 25.32 -17.73
C VAL A 235 -1.75 24.81 -18.17
N ILE A 236 -2.38 25.50 -19.13
CA ILE A 236 -3.70 25.11 -19.66
C ILE A 236 -3.65 23.74 -20.32
N ASP A 237 -2.63 23.47 -21.13
CA ASP A 237 -2.45 22.19 -21.82
C ASP A 237 -2.23 21.05 -20.81
N TYR A 238 -1.38 21.29 -19.80
CA TYR A 238 -1.18 20.34 -18.71
C TYR A 238 -2.49 20.04 -17.97
N MET A 239 -3.21 21.07 -17.52
CA MET A 239 -4.47 20.90 -16.79
C MET A 239 -5.55 20.23 -17.64
N SER A 240 -5.55 20.48 -18.95
CA SER A 240 -6.47 19.79 -19.88
C SER A 240 -6.17 18.31 -19.96
N SER A 241 -4.88 17.91 -19.95
CA SER A 241 -4.49 16.50 -19.94
C SER A 241 -4.95 15.76 -18.67
N LEU A 242 -5.10 16.44 -17.53
CA LEU A 242 -5.52 15.78 -16.29
C LEU A 242 -6.95 15.22 -16.31
N ARG A 243 -7.75 15.54 -17.33
CA ARG A 243 -9.12 15.01 -17.49
C ARG A 243 -9.14 13.52 -17.82
N GLU A 244 -8.12 13.05 -18.52
CA GLU A 244 -7.95 11.64 -18.83
C GLU A 244 -6.77 11.09 -18.01
N PRO A 245 -7.03 10.23 -17.00
CA PRO A 245 -5.98 9.67 -16.18
C PRO A 245 -4.87 9.02 -17.02
N GLY A 246 -3.62 9.44 -16.80
CA GLY A 246 -2.47 8.91 -17.52
C GLY A 246 -2.22 9.50 -18.91
N SER A 247 -2.99 10.49 -19.36
CA SER A 247 -2.80 11.11 -20.68
C SER A 247 -1.72 12.21 -20.72
N THR A 248 -1.23 12.67 -19.56
CA THR A 248 -0.17 13.68 -19.49
C THR A 248 1.11 13.14 -20.14
N THR A 249 1.55 13.81 -21.20
CA THR A 249 2.77 13.46 -21.93
C THR A 249 4.02 14.03 -21.22
N PRO A 250 5.20 13.42 -21.42
CA PRO A 250 6.46 13.99 -20.93
C PRO A 250 6.70 15.42 -21.43
N ALA A 251 6.28 15.75 -22.66
CA ALA A 251 6.43 17.10 -23.22
C ALA A 251 5.57 18.15 -22.49
N GLN A 252 4.32 17.80 -22.14
CA GLN A 252 3.44 18.69 -21.35
C GLN A 252 4.00 18.91 -19.95
N TRP A 253 4.53 17.87 -19.32
CA TRP A 253 5.20 18.02 -18.02
C TRP A 253 6.44 18.93 -18.11
N THR A 254 7.32 18.72 -19.10
CA THR A 254 8.49 19.57 -19.31
C THR A 254 8.09 21.03 -19.56
N ALA A 255 7.06 21.28 -20.37
CA ALA A 255 6.56 22.63 -20.62
C ALA A 255 6.01 23.30 -19.34
N LEU A 256 5.32 22.54 -18.49
CA LEU A 256 4.87 23.02 -17.18
C LEU A 256 6.06 23.40 -16.27
N VAL A 257 7.07 22.53 -16.21
CA VAL A 257 8.30 22.79 -15.43
C VAL A 257 9.01 24.05 -15.92
N GLU A 258 9.09 24.25 -17.23
CA GLU A 258 9.68 25.44 -17.83
C GLU A 258 8.89 26.72 -17.51
N ALA A 259 7.56 26.68 -17.58
CA ALA A 259 6.71 27.80 -17.17
C ALA A 259 6.93 28.14 -15.68
N ALA A 260 7.00 27.13 -14.82
CA ALA A 260 7.26 27.30 -13.38
C ALA A 260 8.65 27.90 -13.11
N ARG A 261 9.68 27.44 -13.85
CA ARG A 261 11.04 27.98 -13.78
C ARG A 261 11.08 29.47 -14.15
N LYS A 262 10.33 29.87 -15.17
CA LYS A 262 10.19 31.29 -15.59
C LYS A 262 9.38 32.15 -14.62
N GLY A 263 8.75 31.56 -13.60
CA GLY A 263 8.02 32.30 -12.58
C GLY A 263 6.51 32.09 -12.59
N ASN A 264 5.96 31.24 -13.46
CA ASN A 264 4.51 31.03 -13.52
C ASN A 264 3.98 30.43 -12.21
N TRP A 265 3.20 31.21 -11.47
CA TRP A 265 2.68 30.81 -10.16
C TRP A 265 1.70 29.64 -10.23
N LEU A 266 0.86 29.57 -11.29
CA LEU A 266 -0.05 28.45 -11.52
C LEU A 266 0.72 27.19 -11.87
N ALA A 267 1.78 27.30 -12.67
CA ALA A 267 2.63 26.16 -12.99
C ALA A 267 3.29 25.58 -11.71
N ARG A 268 3.82 26.44 -10.84
CA ARG A 268 4.36 26.03 -9.52
C ARG A 268 3.32 25.35 -8.64
N LEU A 269 2.10 25.89 -8.62
CA LEU A 269 0.97 25.28 -7.91
C LEU A 269 0.63 23.89 -8.48
N GLN A 270 0.55 23.74 -9.80
CA GLN A 270 0.24 22.45 -10.43
C GLN A 270 1.34 21.42 -10.17
N ILE A 271 2.62 21.81 -10.22
CA ILE A 271 3.73 20.92 -9.84
C ILE A 271 3.61 20.52 -8.36
N PHE A 272 3.34 21.46 -7.44
CA PHE A 272 3.13 21.15 -6.03
C PHE A 272 2.04 20.09 -5.80
N VAL A 273 0.92 20.20 -6.53
CA VAL A 273 -0.18 19.21 -6.49
C VAL A 273 0.29 17.88 -7.08
N ALA A 274 0.94 17.88 -8.24
CA ALA A 274 1.40 16.68 -8.92
C ALA A 274 2.41 15.87 -8.10
N LEU A 275 3.35 16.55 -7.43
CA LEU A 275 4.32 15.90 -6.55
C LEU A 275 3.64 15.24 -5.33
N GLY A 276 2.48 15.73 -4.90
CA GLY A 276 1.71 15.13 -3.79
C GLY A 276 1.14 13.74 -4.11
N SER A 277 0.98 13.41 -5.40
CA SER A 277 0.50 12.11 -5.87
C SER A 277 1.61 11.09 -6.13
N ARG A 278 2.89 11.50 -6.02
CA ARG A 278 4.03 10.60 -6.20
C ARG A 278 4.21 9.69 -4.98
N PRO A 279 4.83 8.50 -5.15
CA PRO A 279 5.13 7.61 -4.03
C PRO A 279 5.91 8.31 -2.90
N LYS A 280 5.60 7.97 -1.64
CA LYS A 280 6.24 8.58 -0.46
C LYS A 280 7.73 8.27 -0.34
N ASP A 281 8.21 7.23 -1.02
CA ASP A 281 9.62 6.86 -1.12
C ASP A 281 10.36 7.60 -2.26
N ASP A 282 9.68 8.45 -3.04
CA ASP A 282 10.33 9.45 -3.89
C ASP A 282 10.73 10.69 -3.06
N LEU A 283 11.85 10.55 -2.35
CA LEU A 283 12.35 11.55 -1.41
C LEU A 283 12.67 12.90 -2.09
N VAL A 284 13.11 12.88 -3.35
CA VAL A 284 13.36 14.12 -4.12
C VAL A 284 12.05 14.89 -4.28
N SER A 285 11.00 14.21 -4.74
CA SER A 285 9.67 14.82 -4.90
C SER A 285 9.12 15.34 -3.57
N VAL A 286 9.31 14.63 -2.46
CA VAL A 286 8.90 15.11 -1.13
C VAL A 286 9.61 16.43 -0.78
N TYR A 287 10.93 16.50 -0.96
CA TYR A 287 11.68 17.73 -0.66
C TYR A 287 11.26 18.90 -1.56
N ARG A 288 11.21 18.67 -2.88
CA ARG A 288 10.83 19.68 -3.87
C ARG A 288 9.43 20.23 -3.63
N ARG A 289 8.52 19.36 -3.18
CA ARG A 289 7.17 19.75 -2.82
C ARG A 289 7.15 20.73 -1.64
N ILE A 290 7.97 20.53 -0.61
CA ILE A 290 8.08 21.46 0.53
C ILE A 290 8.67 22.80 0.09
N GLN A 291 9.68 22.81 -0.78
CA GLN A 291 10.21 24.05 -1.35
C GLN A 291 9.15 24.83 -2.12
N LEU A 292 8.37 24.15 -2.96
CA LEU A 292 7.24 24.78 -3.67
C LEU A 292 6.18 25.27 -2.69
N MET A 293 5.89 24.52 -1.64
CA MET A 293 4.93 24.93 -0.61
C MET A 293 5.37 26.22 0.09
N GLY A 294 6.66 26.31 0.47
CA GLY A 294 7.23 27.52 1.04
C GLY A 294 7.18 28.71 0.07
N TRP A 295 7.44 28.47 -1.23
CA TRP A 295 7.30 29.51 -2.25
C TRP A 295 5.85 29.99 -2.40
N LEU A 296 4.89 29.07 -2.46
CA LEU A 296 3.46 29.36 -2.58
C LEU A 296 2.96 30.16 -1.36
N GLN A 297 3.44 29.81 -0.16
CA GLN A 297 3.15 30.54 1.08
C GLN A 297 3.71 31.96 1.02
N ALA A 298 4.99 32.12 0.70
CA ALA A 298 5.65 33.43 0.62
C ALA A 298 5.04 34.36 -0.45
N ASN A 299 4.30 33.82 -1.42
CA ASN A 299 3.62 34.58 -2.47
C ASN A 299 2.09 34.65 -2.25
N HIS A 300 1.59 34.22 -1.09
CA HIS A 300 0.17 34.23 -0.72
C HIS A 300 -0.75 33.63 -1.81
N VAL A 301 -0.32 32.52 -2.42
CA VAL A 301 -1.13 31.85 -3.46
C VAL A 301 -2.34 31.21 -2.79
N GLY A 302 -3.54 31.76 -3.05
CA GLY A 302 -4.77 31.38 -2.35
C GLY A 302 -5.08 29.89 -2.33
N ALA A 303 -4.72 29.16 -3.39
CA ALA A 303 -4.98 27.72 -3.49
C ALA A 303 -4.23 26.89 -2.43
N LEU A 304 -3.10 27.39 -1.90
CA LEU A 304 -2.37 26.73 -0.83
C LEU A 304 -3.21 26.61 0.46
N TYR A 305 -4.00 27.63 0.79
CA TYR A 305 -4.81 27.63 2.02
C TYR A 305 -5.97 26.64 1.92
N THR A 306 -6.55 26.45 0.73
CA THR A 306 -7.51 25.36 0.51
C THR A 306 -6.89 23.98 0.61
N TYR A 307 -5.61 23.83 0.24
CA TYR A 307 -4.88 22.59 0.43
C TYR A 307 -4.62 22.33 1.92
N TYR A 308 -4.16 23.33 2.66
CA TYR A 308 -3.94 23.26 4.11
C TYR A 308 -5.20 22.84 4.89
N LEU A 309 -6.37 23.38 4.52
CA LEU A 309 -7.64 22.93 5.08
C LEU A 309 -7.93 21.44 4.84
N GLY A 310 -7.60 20.94 3.65
CA GLY A 310 -7.77 19.53 3.31
C GLY A 310 -6.89 18.64 4.19
N GLU A 311 -5.64 19.04 4.44
CA GLU A 311 -4.74 18.34 5.34
C GLU A 311 -5.26 18.34 6.79
N LEU A 312 -5.73 19.48 7.30
CA LEU A 312 -6.35 19.54 8.63
C LEU A 312 -7.58 18.64 8.72
N ALA A 313 -8.42 18.60 7.68
CA ALA A 313 -9.57 17.70 7.66
C ALA A 313 -9.14 16.23 7.69
N ALA A 314 -8.06 15.87 7.00
CA ALA A 314 -7.54 14.50 6.97
C ALA A 314 -6.97 14.02 8.32
N THR A 315 -6.56 14.93 9.22
CA THR A 315 -6.13 14.56 10.59
C THR A 315 -7.29 14.38 11.56
N GLY A 316 -8.54 14.62 11.12
CA GLY A 316 -9.71 14.64 12.02
C GLY A 316 -9.77 15.91 12.88
N TYR A 317 -9.07 16.99 12.49
CA TYR A 317 -9.06 18.25 13.23
C TYR A 317 -10.46 18.87 13.41
N PHE A 318 -11.35 18.64 12.44
CA PHE A 318 -12.73 19.12 12.50
C PHE A 318 -13.65 17.98 12.96
N GLU A 319 -14.38 18.21 14.06
CA GLU A 319 -15.52 17.36 14.43
C GLU A 319 -16.70 17.71 13.52
N GLY A 320 -16.97 16.86 12.52
CA GLY A 320 -18.07 17.04 11.56
C GLY A 320 -17.61 17.56 10.18
N PRO A 321 -18.52 18.11 9.35
CA PRO A 321 -18.15 18.62 8.04
C PRO A 321 -17.14 19.76 8.21
N GLY A 322 -16.05 19.71 7.44
CA GLY A 322 -15.05 20.76 7.40
C GLY A 322 -15.64 22.14 7.04
N PRO A 323 -14.86 23.21 7.21
CA PRO A 323 -15.34 24.58 7.01
C PRO A 323 -15.97 24.77 5.62
N GLY A 324 -17.22 25.26 5.61
CA GLY A 324 -17.98 25.53 4.39
C GLY A 324 -17.36 26.62 3.51
N ALA A 325 -17.80 26.74 2.27
CA ALA A 325 -17.18 27.62 1.26
C ALA A 325 -17.24 29.13 1.56
N THR A 326 -18.07 29.56 2.52
CA THR A 326 -18.15 30.94 3.02
C THR A 326 -17.44 31.13 4.37
N SER A 327 -16.69 30.12 4.85
CA SER A 327 -15.84 30.26 6.03
C SER A 327 -14.63 31.16 5.72
N PRO A 328 -13.95 31.71 6.74
CA PRO A 328 -12.83 32.64 6.54
C PRO A 328 -11.73 32.11 5.59
N ILE A 329 -11.29 30.87 5.75
CA ILE A 329 -10.16 30.34 4.97
C ILE A 329 -10.51 30.13 3.49
N PRO A 330 -11.65 29.50 3.11
CA PRO A 330 -12.05 29.44 1.69
C PRO A 330 -12.31 30.81 1.06
N LEU A 331 -12.87 31.77 1.82
CA LEU A 331 -13.05 33.15 1.33
C LEU A 331 -11.70 33.83 1.11
N TYR A 332 -10.79 33.73 2.06
CA TYR A 332 -9.43 34.24 1.92
C TYR A 332 -8.73 33.66 0.68
N ALA A 333 -8.81 32.34 0.49
CA ALA A 333 -8.27 31.69 -0.71
C ALA A 333 -8.89 32.22 -2.01
N ALA A 334 -10.22 32.44 -2.03
CA ALA A 334 -10.92 33.00 -3.18
C ALA A 334 -10.48 34.45 -3.47
N MET A 335 -10.36 35.28 -2.44
CA MET A 335 -9.88 36.65 -2.55
C MET A 335 -8.42 36.71 -3.04
N HIS A 336 -7.63 35.69 -2.72
CA HIS A 336 -6.21 35.55 -3.08
C HIS A 336 -5.96 34.66 -4.31
N GLY A 337 -6.88 34.62 -5.28
CA GLY A 337 -6.59 34.08 -6.60
C GLY A 337 -6.82 32.58 -6.79
N SER A 338 -7.41 31.88 -5.80
CA SER A 338 -7.84 30.50 -6.00
C SER A 338 -9.14 30.45 -6.79
N TYR A 339 -9.06 30.22 -8.10
CA TYR A 339 -10.25 30.11 -8.96
C TYR A 339 -11.20 29.00 -8.51
N ALA A 340 -10.69 27.87 -8.00
CA ALA A 340 -11.53 26.81 -7.45
C ALA A 340 -12.31 27.28 -6.20
N ALA A 341 -11.67 28.06 -5.32
CA ALA A 341 -12.34 28.64 -4.17
C ALA A 341 -13.33 29.73 -4.58
N MET A 342 -12.98 30.58 -5.55
CA MET A 342 -13.87 31.61 -6.11
C MET A 342 -15.17 31.00 -6.63
N LYS A 343 -15.10 29.89 -7.37
CA LYS A 343 -16.31 29.21 -7.86
C LYS A 343 -17.17 28.71 -6.70
N ARG A 344 -16.58 27.98 -5.73
CA ARG A 344 -17.33 27.42 -4.60
C ARG A 344 -17.95 28.50 -3.70
N ALA A 345 -17.19 29.55 -3.40
CA ALA A 345 -17.67 30.69 -2.65
C ALA A 345 -18.79 31.40 -3.42
N GLY A 346 -18.61 31.61 -4.72
CA GLY A 346 -19.62 32.18 -5.61
C GLY A 346 -20.93 31.40 -5.60
N ASP A 347 -20.86 30.08 -5.84
CA ASP A 347 -22.01 29.17 -5.78
C ASP A 347 -22.76 29.30 -4.43
N SER A 348 -22.02 29.40 -3.32
CA SER A 348 -22.59 29.48 -1.97
C SER A 348 -23.21 30.85 -1.67
N LEU A 349 -22.59 31.94 -2.13
CA LEU A 349 -23.11 33.30 -1.93
C LEU A 349 -24.35 33.55 -2.79
N MET A 350 -24.41 32.97 -4.00
CA MET A 350 -25.60 33.02 -4.87
C MET A 350 -26.83 32.33 -4.27
N ALA A 351 -26.64 31.39 -3.34
CA ALA A 351 -27.73 30.68 -2.66
C ALA A 351 -28.33 31.47 -1.47
N ARG A 352 -27.81 32.66 -1.15
CA ARG A 352 -28.30 33.51 -0.03
C ARG A 352 -29.44 34.42 -0.50
N ASP A 353 -30.30 34.87 0.41
CA ASP A 353 -31.47 35.71 0.10
C ASP A 353 -31.17 37.23 -0.02
N GLU A 354 -29.90 37.61 -0.08
CA GLU A 354 -29.45 39.01 -0.11
C GLU A 354 -28.99 39.41 -1.53
N PRO A 355 -29.69 40.32 -2.24
CA PRO A 355 -29.39 40.63 -3.65
C PRO A 355 -27.95 41.10 -3.91
N ASP A 356 -27.40 41.94 -3.03
CA ASP A 356 -26.03 42.44 -3.16
C ASP A 356 -25.01 41.31 -3.01
N VAL A 357 -25.26 40.38 -2.09
CA VAL A 357 -24.41 39.21 -1.85
C VAL A 357 -24.50 38.22 -3.01
N GLN A 358 -25.69 37.99 -3.55
CA GLN A 358 -25.87 37.16 -4.76
C GLN A 358 -25.10 37.74 -5.95
N ALA A 359 -25.14 39.07 -6.14
CA ALA A 359 -24.41 39.75 -7.21
C ALA A 359 -22.89 39.57 -7.05
N ILE A 360 -22.37 39.68 -5.82
CA ILE A 360 -20.97 39.36 -5.52
C ILE A 360 -20.66 37.90 -5.85
N GLY A 361 -21.50 36.96 -5.38
CA GLY A 361 -21.34 35.53 -5.64
C GLY A 361 -21.28 35.20 -7.13
N LYS A 362 -22.18 35.81 -7.92
CA LYS A 362 -22.19 35.68 -9.38
C LYS A 362 -20.88 36.19 -10.00
N ARG A 363 -20.36 37.34 -9.56
CA ARG A 363 -19.06 37.85 -10.04
C ARG A 363 -17.91 36.90 -9.74
N MET A 364 -17.87 36.29 -8.55
CA MET A 364 -16.84 35.32 -8.18
C MET A 364 -16.94 34.04 -9.02
N HIS A 365 -18.15 33.50 -9.17
CA HIS A 365 -18.41 32.33 -10.01
C HIS A 365 -17.98 32.58 -11.46
N ASP A 366 -18.47 33.65 -12.07
CA ASP A 366 -18.20 33.96 -13.47
C ASP A 366 -16.72 34.23 -13.72
N CYS A 367 -16.04 34.92 -12.78
CA CYS A 367 -14.60 35.13 -12.86
C CYS A 367 -13.83 33.81 -12.92
N ALA A 368 -14.18 32.85 -12.06
CA ALA A 368 -13.52 31.55 -12.04
C ALA A 368 -13.70 30.80 -13.36
N VAL A 369 -14.94 30.72 -13.85
CA VAL A 369 -15.27 30.01 -15.10
C VAL A 369 -14.67 30.70 -16.33
N GLN A 370 -14.62 32.03 -16.34
CA GLN A 370 -14.05 32.80 -17.44
C GLN A 370 -12.52 32.73 -17.47
N MET A 371 -11.85 32.89 -16.32
CA MET A 371 -10.38 32.98 -16.27
C MET A 371 -9.71 31.61 -16.34
N MET A 372 -10.34 30.56 -15.79
CA MET A 372 -9.80 29.21 -15.80
C MET A 372 -10.87 28.17 -16.20
N PRO A 373 -11.43 28.23 -17.43
CA PRO A 373 -12.46 27.30 -17.87
C PRO A 373 -12.00 25.83 -17.84
N VAL A 374 -10.70 25.59 -18.03
CA VAL A 374 -10.11 24.25 -18.00
C VAL A 374 -10.37 23.51 -16.68
N LEU A 375 -10.48 24.23 -15.55
CA LEU A 375 -10.77 23.68 -14.21
C LEU A 375 -12.20 23.16 -14.06
N PHE A 376 -13.14 23.63 -14.90
CA PHE A 376 -14.58 23.47 -14.67
C PHE A 376 -15.34 22.86 -15.84
N ALA A 377 -14.70 22.73 -17.00
CA ALA A 377 -15.33 22.04 -18.13
C ALA A 377 -15.43 20.54 -17.83
N LYS A 378 -16.62 20.00 -18.09
CA LYS A 378 -16.99 18.60 -17.84
C LYS A 378 -16.36 17.64 -18.83
#